data_AF-J4GI52-F1
#
_entry.id   AF-J4GI52-F1
#
_cell.length_a   1.000
_cell.length_b   1.000
_cell.length_c   1.000
_cell.angle_alpha   90.00
_cell.angle_beta   90.00
_cell.angle_gamma   90.00
#
_symmetry.space_group_name_H-M   'P 1'
#
loop_
_entity.id
_entity.type
_entity.pdbx_description
1 polymer ?
#
loop_
_entity_poly.entity_id
_entity_poly.type
_entity_poly.pdbx_seq_one_letter_code
_entity_poly.pdbx_strand_id
1 'polypeptide(L)'
;MHTKPKRVEKDIGSAGGGTVDVVEELPPFPQPEGIFTRGTHFHPKQFLVTLEAMYDELVVREKSGGECSTEYGAFASMIVKRLTVTADDGPLFELYSVFQVPETDF
;
A
#
# COMPACT_ATOMS: atom_id res chain seq x y z
N MET A 1 -6.81 -16.27 -6.78
CA MET A 1 -5.86 -16.43 -7.91
C MET A 1 -4.49 -16.00 -7.41
N HIS A 2 -3.48 -16.88 -7.45
CA HIS A 2 -2.12 -16.56 -6.98
C HIS A 2 -1.34 -15.89 -8.12
N THR A 3 -1.22 -14.56 -8.10
CA THR A 3 -0.36 -13.81 -9.03
C THR A 3 1.06 -13.71 -8.48
N LYS A 4 2.03 -14.17 -9.27
CA LYS A 4 3.47 -14.11 -8.94
C LYS A 4 3.95 -12.66 -8.89
N PRO A 5 4.91 -12.30 -8.01
CA PRO A 5 5.48 -10.96 -7.94
C PRO A 5 6.13 -10.57 -9.28
N LYS A 6 5.90 -9.32 -9.73
CA LYS A 6 6.54 -8.75 -10.91
C LYS A 6 7.83 -8.03 -10.48
N ARG A 7 8.93 -8.32 -11.18
CA ARG A 7 10.23 -7.66 -11.01
C ARG A 7 10.16 -6.27 -11.65
N VAL A 8 10.58 -5.24 -10.92
CA VAL A 8 10.66 -3.86 -11.40
C VAL A 8 12.11 -3.40 -11.29
N GLU A 9 12.65 -2.89 -12.39
CA GLU A 9 14.00 -2.31 -12.46
C GLU A 9 13.87 -0.80 -12.21
N LYS A 10 14.62 -0.26 -11.25
CA LYS A 10 14.62 1.17 -10.92
C LYS A 10 16.03 1.72 -11.10
N ASP A 11 16.19 2.64 -12.05
CA ASP A 11 17.42 3.41 -12.23
C ASP A 11 17.53 4.46 -11.11
N ILE A 12 18.56 4.33 -10.27
CA ILE A 12 18.93 5.36 -9.31
C ILE A 12 20.04 6.18 -9.95
N GLY A 13 19.69 7.35 -10.46
CA GLY A 13 20.63 8.35 -10.95
C GLY A 13 21.45 8.94 -9.80
N SER A 14 22.50 8.25 -9.35
CA SER A 14 23.62 8.88 -8.65
C SER A 14 24.88 8.02 -8.76
N ALA A 15 25.80 8.47 -9.64
CA ALA A 15 27.22 8.15 -9.70
C ALA A 15 27.66 6.74 -9.24
N GLY A 16 27.19 5.71 -9.92
CA GLY A 16 27.67 4.34 -9.74
C GLY A 16 26.64 3.34 -10.26
N GLY A 17 26.76 2.96 -11.53
CA GLY A 17 25.84 2.05 -12.21
C GLY A 17 25.73 0.71 -11.48
N GLY A 18 24.70 0.56 -10.66
CA GLY A 18 24.29 -0.67 -10.04
C GLY A 18 22.78 -0.72 -10.06
N THR A 19 22.22 -1.48 -10.99
CA THR A 19 20.79 -1.83 -10.99
C THR A 19 20.50 -2.63 -9.72
N VAL A 20 19.77 -2.04 -8.78
CA VAL A 20 19.30 -2.78 -7.60
C VAL A 20 18.01 -3.47 -7.99
N ASP A 21 18.02 -4.80 -8.00
CA ASP A 21 16.80 -5.60 -8.09
C ASP A 21 15.94 -5.35 -6.85
N VAL A 22 15.06 -4.36 -6.91
CA VAL A 22 14.05 -4.17 -5.87
C VAL A 22 12.96 -5.19 -6.12
N VAL A 23 13.02 -6.29 -5.39
CA VAL A 23 11.87 -7.22 -5.28
C VAL A 23 10.83 -6.50 -4.43
N GLU A 24 9.92 -5.79 -5.08
CA GLU A 24 8.83 -5.14 -4.39
C GLU A 24 7.86 -6.19 -3.83
N GLU A 25 7.68 -6.19 -2.51
CA GLU A 25 6.69 -7.02 -1.81
C GLU A 25 5.28 -6.59 -2.27
N LEU A 26 4.42 -7.54 -2.64
CA LEU A 26 3.03 -7.27 -3.00
C LEU A 26 2.19 -6.90 -1.75
N PRO A 27 1.04 -6.20 -1.90
CA PRO A 27 0.11 -6.01 -0.80
C PRO A 27 -0.31 -7.35 -0.15
N PRO A 28 -0.34 -7.45 1.20
CA PRO A 28 -0.71 -8.68 1.92
C PRO A 28 -2.17 -9.05 1.66
N PHE A 29 -2.57 -10.32 1.57
CA PHE A 29 -3.95 -10.77 1.27
C PHE A 29 -4.54 -11.60 2.43
N PRO A 30 -5.87 -11.64 2.67
CA PRO A 30 -6.96 -10.95 1.96
C PRO A 30 -6.96 -9.43 2.20
N GLN A 31 -7.34 -8.63 1.20
CA GLN A 31 -7.44 -7.17 1.35
C GLN A 31 -8.86 -6.68 1.16
N PRO A 32 -9.21 -5.55 1.81
CA PRO A 32 -10.44 -4.84 1.50
C PRO A 32 -10.56 -4.53 0.02
N GLU A 33 -11.77 -4.71 -0.52
CA GLU A 33 -12.02 -4.53 -1.95
C GLU A 33 -11.84 -3.07 -2.39
N GLY A 34 -11.40 -2.89 -3.64
CA GLY A 34 -11.37 -1.60 -4.31
C GLY A 34 -10.17 -0.70 -3.98
N ILE A 35 -9.34 -1.02 -3.00
CA ILE A 35 -8.09 -0.25 -2.73
C ILE A 35 -7.10 -0.43 -3.88
N PHE A 36 -6.96 -1.66 -4.34
CA PHE A 36 -6.15 -2.00 -5.50
C PHE A 36 -7.03 -2.66 -6.55
N THR A 37 -6.93 -2.21 -7.79
CA THR A 37 -7.62 -2.84 -8.92
C THR A 37 -6.64 -3.21 -10.02
N ARG A 38 -6.94 -4.31 -10.73
CA ARG A 38 -6.15 -4.81 -11.88
C ARG A 38 -4.66 -5.00 -11.56
N GLY A 39 -4.30 -5.12 -10.28
CA GLY A 39 -2.93 -5.24 -9.78
C GLY A 39 -1.99 -4.11 -10.19
N THR A 40 -2.51 -2.95 -10.62
CA THR A 40 -1.73 -1.83 -11.19
C THR A 40 -2.27 -0.44 -10.81
N HIS A 41 -3.41 -0.38 -10.11
CA HIS A 41 -4.07 0.88 -9.82
C HIS A 41 -4.40 0.95 -8.34
N PHE A 42 -3.93 2.01 -7.68
CA PHE A 42 -4.27 2.35 -6.30
C PHE A 42 -5.38 3.41 -6.28
N HIS A 43 -6.38 3.21 -5.43
CA HIS A 43 -7.52 4.10 -5.28
C HIS A 43 -7.46 4.84 -3.93
N PRO A 44 -6.90 6.05 -3.88
CA PRO A 44 -6.65 6.76 -2.61
C PRO A 44 -7.94 7.07 -1.84
N LYS A 45 -9.05 7.36 -2.56
CA LYS A 45 -10.34 7.58 -1.91
C LYS A 45 -10.85 6.32 -1.20
N GLN A 46 -10.73 5.16 -1.85
CA GLN A 46 -11.16 3.90 -1.25
C GLN A 46 -10.27 3.52 -0.07
N PHE A 47 -8.96 3.76 -0.17
CA PHE A 47 -8.02 3.58 0.93
C PHE A 47 -8.44 4.38 2.18
N LEU A 48 -8.76 5.67 2.03
CA LEU A 48 -9.16 6.52 3.16
C LEU A 48 -10.50 6.09 3.76
N VAL A 49 -11.50 5.77 2.91
CA VAL A 49 -12.80 5.26 3.38
C VAL A 49 -12.63 3.97 4.18
N THR A 50 -11.80 3.05 3.71
CA THR A 50 -11.53 1.80 4.42
C THR A 50 -10.75 2.03 5.72
N LEU A 51 -9.80 2.97 5.75
CA LEU A 51 -9.08 3.34 6.96
C LEU A 51 -10.01 3.93 8.03
N GLU A 52 -10.90 4.83 7.64
CA GLU A 52 -11.90 5.42 8.53
C GLU A 52 -12.85 4.35 9.09
N ALA A 53 -13.37 3.47 8.23
CA ALA A 53 -14.26 2.39 8.66
C ALA A 53 -13.58 1.40 9.62
N MET A 54 -12.34 1.00 9.31
CA MET A 54 -11.55 0.13 10.18
C MET A 54 -11.28 0.79 11.53
N TYR A 55 -10.93 2.08 11.54
CA TYR A 55 -10.67 2.82 12.78
C TYR A 55 -11.94 2.98 13.63
N ASP A 56 -13.07 3.36 13.03
CA ASP A 56 -14.34 3.47 13.75
C ASP A 56 -14.75 2.12 14.37
N GLU A 57 -14.61 1.03 13.61
CA GLU A 57 -15.00 -0.29 14.10
C GLU A 57 -14.08 -0.81 15.21
N LEU A 58 -12.76 -0.76 15.01
CA LEU A 58 -11.80 -1.40 15.91
C LEU A 58 -11.45 -0.52 17.12
N VAL A 59 -11.37 0.80 16.94
CA VAL A 59 -10.89 1.72 17.96
C VAL A 59 -12.03 2.47 18.63
N VAL A 60 -12.94 3.07 17.85
CA VAL A 60 -14.03 3.87 18.43
C VAL A 60 -15.10 2.99 19.06
N ARG A 61 -15.46 1.89 18.39
CA ARG A 61 -16.50 0.95 18.84
C ARG A 61 -15.95 -0.26 19.59
N GLU A 62 -14.62 -0.38 19.69
CA GLU A 62 -13.92 -1.47 20.39
C GLU A 62 -14.37 -2.88 19.94
N LYS A 63 -14.64 -3.07 18.63
CA LYS A 63 -15.04 -4.36 18.06
C LYS A 63 -13.84 -5.11 17.47
N SER A 64 -14.06 -6.38 17.10
CA SER A 64 -13.04 -7.24 16.51
C SER A 64 -12.93 -7.17 14.98
N GLY A 65 -13.73 -6.33 14.30
CA GLY A 65 -13.78 -6.25 12.84
C GLY A 65 -14.74 -7.26 12.19
N GLY A 66 -15.36 -8.14 12.98
CA GLY A 66 -16.39 -9.07 12.51
C GLY A 66 -15.95 -9.91 11.30
N GLU A 67 -16.79 -9.92 10.27
CA GLU A 67 -16.55 -10.64 9.02
C GLU A 67 -15.35 -10.10 8.23
N CYS A 68 -14.95 -8.85 8.46
CA CYS A 68 -13.80 -8.20 7.81
C CYS A 68 -12.50 -8.31 8.62
N SER A 69 -12.50 -9.06 9.74
CA SER A 69 -11.36 -9.09 10.67
C SER A 69 -10.04 -9.52 10.02
N THR A 70 -10.08 -10.45 9.06
CA THR A 70 -8.90 -10.90 8.31
C THR A 70 -8.38 -9.83 7.35
N GLU A 71 -9.27 -9.18 6.62
CA GLU A 71 -8.98 -8.11 5.66
C GLU A 71 -8.41 -6.89 6.40
N TYR A 72 -9.00 -6.53 7.53
CA TYR A 72 -8.49 -5.47 8.40
C TYR A 72 -7.12 -5.81 8.97
N GLY A 73 -6.87 -7.06 9.33
CA GLY A 73 -5.54 -7.50 9.78
C GLY A 73 -4.47 -7.30 8.70
N ALA A 74 -4.74 -7.73 7.47
CA ALA A 74 -3.82 -7.53 6.35
C ALA A 74 -3.67 -6.04 6.00
N PHE A 75 -4.76 -5.28 6.01
CA PHE A 75 -4.76 -3.85 5.72
C PHE A 75 -3.96 -3.06 6.77
N ALA A 76 -4.15 -3.36 8.06
CA ALA A 76 -3.38 -2.77 9.14
C ALA A 76 -1.89 -3.12 9.02
N SER A 77 -1.55 -4.37 8.69
CA SER A 77 -0.17 -4.77 8.44
C SER A 77 0.47 -3.98 7.29
N MET A 78 -0.29 -3.74 6.21
CA MET A 78 0.16 -2.92 5.09
C MET A 78 0.42 -1.46 5.51
N ILE A 79 -0.51 -0.85 6.26
CA ILE A 79 -0.35 0.51 6.76
C ILE A 79 0.88 0.61 7.64
N VAL A 80 1.06 -0.28 8.62
CA VAL A 80 2.22 -0.26 9.53
C VAL A 80 3.54 -0.36 8.78
N LYS A 81 3.59 -1.18 7.72
CA LYS A 81 4.82 -1.37 6.92
C LYS A 81 5.18 -0.15 6.06
N ARG A 82 4.19 0.62 5.60
CA ARG A 82 4.36 1.65 4.56
C ARG A 82 4.01 3.07 4.99
N LEU A 83 3.51 3.25 6.22
CA LEU A 83 3.30 4.55 6.83
C LEU A 83 4.64 5.11 7.30
N THR A 84 5.03 6.24 6.75
CA THR A 84 6.16 7.04 7.23
C THR A 84 5.62 8.31 7.84
N VAL A 85 6.08 8.65 9.04
CA VAL A 85 5.74 9.94 9.67
C VAL A 85 6.96 10.84 9.55
N THR A 86 6.84 11.92 8.79
CA THR A 86 7.87 12.95 8.74
C THR A 86 7.52 14.07 9.71
N ALA A 87 8.54 14.73 10.26
CA ALA A 87 8.34 15.81 11.23
C ALA A 87 7.56 16.99 10.63
N ASP A 88 7.72 17.21 9.33
CA ASP A 88 7.24 18.40 8.63
C ASP A 88 5.96 18.16 7.79
N ASP A 89 5.76 16.95 7.26
CA ASP A 89 4.65 16.63 6.35
C ASP A 89 3.60 15.68 6.94
N GLY A 90 3.83 15.23 8.18
CA GLY A 90 2.91 14.32 8.87
C GLY A 90 2.92 12.89 8.29
N PRO A 91 1.81 12.15 8.41
CA PRO A 91 1.73 10.76 7.96
C PRO A 91 1.63 10.64 6.44
N LEU A 92 2.62 9.99 5.83
CA LEU A 92 2.69 9.66 4.41
C LEU A 92 2.60 8.15 4.21
N PHE A 93 1.85 7.71 3.20
CA PHE A 93 1.77 6.31 2.81
C PHE A 93 2.62 6.06 1.56
N GLU A 94 3.67 5.23 1.67
CA GLU A 94 4.54 4.89 0.56
C GLU A 94 3.82 3.96 -0.43
N LEU A 95 3.56 4.49 -1.63
CA LEU A 95 2.92 3.74 -2.70
C LEU A 95 3.85 2.67 -3.27
N TYR A 96 3.29 1.56 -3.74
CA TYR A 96 4.08 0.54 -4.42
C TYR A 96 4.65 1.10 -5.74
N SER A 97 5.93 0.82 -6.02
CA SER A 97 6.64 1.25 -7.23
C SER A 97 5.93 0.80 -8.51
N VAL A 98 5.25 -0.36 -8.50
CA VAL A 98 4.39 -0.83 -9.60
C VAL A 98 3.19 0.09 -9.90
N PHE A 99 2.85 1.02 -9.00
CA PHE A 99 1.77 1.99 -9.15
C PHE A 99 2.27 3.43 -9.35
N GLN A 100 3.60 3.64 -9.37
CA GLN A 100 4.16 4.95 -9.70
C GLN A 100 4.01 5.20 -11.20
N VAL A 101 3.42 6.33 -11.57
CA VAL A 101 3.40 6.79 -12.97
C VAL A 101 4.77 7.41 -13.26
N PRO A 102 5.44 7.10 -14.39
CA PRO A 102 6.71 7.74 -14.74
C PRO A 102 6.54 9.27 -14.85
N GLU A 103 7.49 10.03 -14.29
CA GLU A 103 7.44 11.51 -14.20
C GLU A 103 7.46 12.23 -15.57
N THR A 104 7.52 11.52 -16.69
CA THR A 104 7.80 12.08 -18.02
C THR A 104 6.58 12.49 -18.85
N ASP A 105 5.36 12.46 -18.32
CA ASP A 105 4.14 12.80 -19.06
C ASP A 105 3.46 14.11 -18.56
N PHE A 106 4.21 15.22 -18.51
CA PHE A 106 3.66 16.57 -18.35
C PHE A 106 4.18 17.52 -19.44
#